data_AF-A0A5B8MX13-F1
#
_entry.id   AF-A0A5B8MX13-F1
#
_cell.length_a   1.000
_cell.length_b   1.000
_cell.length_c   1.000
_cell.angle_alpha   90.00
_cell.angle_beta   90.00
_cell.angle_gamma   90.00
#
_symmetry.space_group_name_H-M   'P 1'
#
loop_
_entity.id
_entity.type
_entity.pdbx_description
1 polymer ?
#
loop_
_entity_poly.entity_id
_entity_poly.type
_entity_poly.pdbx_seq_one_letter_code
_entity_poly.pdbx_strand_id
1 'polypeptide(L)'
;MDAEMLTRVAACVVYATAGFIFLPAGRDIVSYRTNILPGEKDMRKAMNMTSVKVRPFFWGVWGLNHCMMSVLKIYAVHAADLTLLKILSAQTVLCLAYLVLNGKKCAEVKADLSGFRNVFILEALAICYLAHA
;
A
#
# COMPACT_ATOMS: atom_id res chain seq x y z
N MET A 1 -3.37 25.20 10.46
CA MET A 1 -3.64 23.90 11.07
C MET A 1 -2.64 23.72 12.18
N ASP A 2 -3.09 23.52 13.41
CA ASP A 2 -2.18 23.27 14.53
C ASP A 2 -1.57 21.85 14.45
N ALA A 3 -0.51 21.61 15.22
CA ALA A 3 0.24 20.36 15.19
C ALA A 3 -0.62 19.16 15.62
N GLU A 4 -1.53 19.36 16.57
CA GLU A 4 -2.42 18.30 17.05
C GLU A 4 -3.40 17.84 15.96
N MET A 5 -4.00 18.79 15.22
CA MET A 5 -4.86 18.49 14.10
C MET A 5 -4.10 17.77 12.98
N LEU A 6 -2.87 18.17 12.68
CA LEU A 6 -2.04 17.50 11.66
C LEU A 6 -1.69 16.05 12.06
N THR A 7 -1.35 15.80 13.33
CA THR A 7 -1.15 14.44 13.88
C THR A 7 -2.40 13.57 13.75
N ARG A 8 -3.58 14.11 14.07
CA ARG A 8 -4.85 13.37 13.92
C ARG A 8 -5.13 13.04 12.46
N VAL A 9 -4.94 13.99 11.55
CA VAL A 9 -5.12 13.76 10.10
C VAL A 9 -4.15 12.68 9.62
N ALA A 10 -2.88 12.75 9.99
CA ALA A 10 -1.90 11.74 9.60
C ALA A 10 -2.26 10.35 10.14
N ALA A 11 -2.69 10.25 11.40
CA ALA A 11 -3.17 8.98 11.98
C ALA A 11 -4.37 8.42 11.21
N CYS A 12 -5.37 9.25 10.90
CA CYS A 12 -6.51 8.85 10.09
C CYS A 12 -6.11 8.35 8.70
N VAL A 13 -5.14 9.00 8.05
CA VAL A 13 -4.62 8.56 6.76
C VAL A 13 -3.97 7.19 6.88
N VAL A 14 -3.07 6.97 7.86
CA VAL A 14 -2.44 5.65 8.04
C VAL A 14 -3.48 4.57 8.34
N TYR A 15 -4.48 4.83 9.19
CA TYR A 15 -5.56 3.88 9.44
C TYR A 15 -6.36 3.56 8.18
N ALA A 16 -6.69 4.57 7.37
CA ALA A 16 -7.44 4.38 6.14
C ALA A 16 -6.64 3.61 5.08
N THR A 17 -5.36 3.95 4.87
CA THR A 17 -4.52 3.30 3.85
C THR A 17 -4.12 1.89 4.26
N ALA A 18 -3.74 1.67 5.53
CA ALA A 18 -3.42 0.33 6.04
C ALA A 18 -4.68 -0.54 6.10
N GLY A 19 -5.82 0.01 6.52
CA GLY A 19 -7.12 -0.67 6.49
C GLY A 19 -7.56 -1.05 5.08
N PHE A 20 -7.30 -0.19 4.10
CA PHE A 20 -7.65 -0.45 2.71
C PHE A 20 -7.01 -1.73 2.15
N ILE A 21 -5.79 -2.09 2.57
CA ILE A 21 -5.07 -3.29 2.09
C ILE A 21 -5.83 -4.59 2.37
N PHE A 22 -6.68 -4.64 3.40
CA PHE A 22 -7.50 -5.82 3.69
C PHE A 22 -8.63 -6.03 2.68
N LEU A 23 -9.07 -4.98 1.97
CA LEU A 23 -10.10 -5.09 0.93
C LEU A 23 -9.65 -5.91 -0.28
N PRO A 24 -8.53 -5.60 -0.97
CA PRO A 24 -8.04 -6.43 -2.07
C PRO A 24 -7.62 -7.82 -1.59
N ALA A 25 -6.99 -7.95 -0.42
CA ALA A 25 -6.62 -9.25 0.13
C ALA A 25 -7.85 -10.14 0.42
N GLY A 26 -8.88 -9.59 1.06
CA GLY A 26 -10.15 -10.28 1.29
C GLY A 26 -10.86 -10.62 -0.01
N ARG A 27 -10.90 -9.68 -0.96
CA ARG A 27 -11.47 -9.89 -2.30
C ARG A 27 -10.81 -11.04 -3.04
N ASP A 28 -9.50 -11.20 -2.94
CA ASP A 28 -8.78 -12.30 -3.60
C ASP A 28 -9.20 -13.67 -3.07
N ILE A 29 -9.68 -13.75 -1.82
CA ILE A 29 -10.21 -14.98 -1.21
C ILE A 29 -11.68 -15.20 -1.61
N VAL A 30 -12.54 -14.17 -1.50
CA VAL A 30 -14.01 -14.34 -1.58
C VAL A 30 -14.61 -14.06 -2.95
N SER A 31 -14.02 -13.15 -3.72
CA SER A 31 -14.57 -12.69 -5.00
C SER A 31 -13.47 -12.16 -5.90
N TYR A 32 -12.56 -13.06 -6.29
CA TYR A 32 -11.35 -12.75 -7.04
C TYR A 32 -11.60 -12.03 -8.37
N ARG A 33 -12.85 -11.92 -8.85
CA ARG A 33 -13.29 -11.25 -10.09
C ARG A 33 -13.69 -9.78 -9.93
N THR A 34 -13.91 -9.31 -8.71
CA THR A 34 -14.36 -7.94 -8.42
C THR A 34 -13.21 -6.94 -8.55
N ASN A 35 -13.46 -5.80 -9.20
CA ASN A 35 -12.50 -4.70 -9.25
C ASN A 35 -12.89 -3.66 -8.17
N ILE A 36 -11.93 -3.30 -7.33
CA ILE A 36 -12.02 -2.37 -6.21
C ILE A 36 -11.48 -0.99 -6.62
N LEU A 37 -10.43 -0.95 -7.44
CA LEU A 37 -9.81 0.29 -7.90
C LEU A 37 -10.02 0.52 -9.41
N PRO A 38 -9.97 1.78 -9.86
CA PRO A 38 -9.84 2.10 -11.28
C PRO A 38 -8.62 1.40 -11.90
N GLY A 39 -8.75 0.90 -13.13
CA GLY A 39 -7.64 0.26 -13.86
C GLY A 39 -7.31 -1.18 -13.44
N GLU A 40 -7.92 -1.70 -12.37
CA GLU A 40 -7.59 -3.00 -11.79
C GLU A 40 -7.94 -4.19 -12.70
N LYS A 41 -8.89 -4.02 -13.63
CA LYS A 41 -9.30 -5.06 -14.60
C LYS A 41 -8.11 -5.55 -15.44
N ASP A 42 -7.27 -4.64 -15.90
CA ASP A 42 -6.12 -4.97 -16.75
C ASP A 42 -4.90 -5.35 -15.91
N MET A 43 -4.75 -4.75 -14.72
CA MET A 43 -3.78 -5.18 -13.71
C MET A 43 -3.98 -6.66 -13.33
N ARG A 44 -5.22 -7.09 -13.07
CA ARG A 44 -5.55 -8.47 -12.68
C ARG A 44 -5.30 -9.49 -13.78
N LYS A 45 -5.50 -9.12 -15.05
CA LYS A 45 -5.10 -9.99 -16.18
C LYS A 45 -3.59 -10.23 -16.17
N ALA A 46 -2.81 -9.17 -15.93
CA ALA A 46 -1.35 -9.26 -15.85
C ALA A 46 -0.86 -10.11 -14.65
N MET A 47 -1.65 -10.17 -13.56
CA MET A 47 -1.34 -10.98 -12.37
C MET A 47 -1.56 -12.48 -12.56
N ASN A 48 -2.60 -12.89 -13.30
CA ASN A 48 -3.10 -14.28 -13.23
C ASN A 48 -2.60 -15.21 -14.34
N MET A 49 -2.37 -14.77 -15.59
CA MET A 49 -2.09 -15.75 -16.68
C MET A 49 -1.17 -15.28 -17.81
N THR A 50 -1.00 -13.98 -18.07
CA THR A 50 -0.43 -13.52 -19.36
C THR A 50 0.92 -12.81 -19.28
N SER A 51 1.49 -12.54 -18.10
CA SER A 51 2.75 -11.77 -18.02
C SER A 51 3.71 -12.27 -16.94
N VAL A 52 4.57 -13.23 -17.32
CA VAL A 52 5.66 -13.76 -16.48
C VAL A 52 6.58 -12.64 -15.95
N LYS A 53 6.68 -11.52 -16.68
CA LYS A 53 7.55 -10.38 -16.34
C LYS A 53 7.11 -9.58 -15.11
N VAL A 54 5.80 -9.48 -14.83
CA VAL A 54 5.27 -8.68 -13.71
C VAL A 54 4.67 -9.52 -12.58
N ARG A 55 4.45 -10.82 -12.81
CA ARG A 55 3.92 -11.72 -11.78
C ARG A 55 4.77 -11.75 -10.49
N PRO A 56 6.12 -11.86 -10.52
CA PRO A 56 6.93 -11.82 -9.29
C PRO A 56 6.81 -10.50 -8.52
N PHE A 57 6.65 -9.39 -9.23
CA PHE A 57 6.41 -8.09 -8.63
C PHE A 57 5.07 -8.07 -7.88
N PHE A 58 3.99 -8.51 -8.52
CA PHE A 58 2.68 -8.53 -7.87
C PHE A 58 2.64 -9.50 -6.69
N TRP A 59 3.16 -10.72 -6.82
CA TRP A 59 3.15 -11.68 -5.72
C TRP A 59 4.15 -11.34 -4.59
N GLY A 60 5.25 -10.66 -4.90
CA GLY A 60 6.22 -10.17 -3.90
C GLY A 60 5.71 -8.97 -3.10
N VAL A 61 4.84 -8.14 -3.69
CA VAL A 61 4.27 -6.94 -3.04
C VAL A 61 2.94 -7.22 -2.34
N TRP A 62 2.11 -8.12 -2.87
CA TRP A 62 0.71 -8.29 -2.46
C TRP A 62 0.41 -9.51 -1.57
N GLY A 63 1.42 -10.30 -1.21
CA GLY A 63 1.24 -11.47 -0.34
C GLY A 63 0.89 -11.12 1.11
N LEU A 64 0.78 -12.16 1.95
CA LEU A 64 0.49 -12.10 3.40
C LEU A 64 1.36 -11.08 4.16
N ASN A 65 2.57 -10.81 3.68
CA ASN A 65 3.48 -9.82 4.24
C ASN A 65 2.85 -8.41 4.30
N HIS A 66 2.03 -8.02 3.32
CA HIS A 66 1.48 -6.67 3.27
C HIS A 66 0.31 -6.44 4.23
N CYS A 67 -0.51 -7.47 4.45
CA CYS A 67 -1.53 -7.47 5.50
C CYS A 67 -0.89 -7.38 6.89
N MET A 68 0.18 -8.15 7.15
CA MET A 68 0.92 -8.08 8.41
C MET A 68 1.51 -6.68 8.63
N MET A 69 2.16 -6.08 7.63
CA MET A 69 2.68 -4.72 7.73
C MET A 69 1.57 -3.70 7.98
N SER A 70 0.38 -3.91 7.42
CA SER A 70 -0.79 -3.05 7.66
C SER A 70 -1.29 -3.14 9.11
N VAL A 71 -1.34 -4.36 9.69
CA VAL A 71 -1.63 -4.54 11.12
C VAL A 71 -0.60 -3.82 11.98
N LEU A 72 0.70 -3.97 11.67
CA LEU A 72 1.77 -3.34 12.42
C LEU A 72 1.70 -1.80 12.36
N LYS A 73 1.31 -1.23 11.22
CA LYS A 73 1.09 0.22 11.08
C LYS A 73 -0.06 0.71 11.95
N ILE A 74 -1.19 0.02 11.92
CA ILE A 74 -2.35 0.32 12.78
C ILE A 74 -1.94 0.25 14.26
N TYR A 75 -1.24 -0.82 14.65
CA TYR A 75 -0.73 -1.00 16.00
C TYR A 75 0.23 0.12 16.41
N ALA A 76 1.20 0.47 15.56
CA ALA A 76 2.20 1.50 15.85
C ALA A 76 1.55 2.87 16.07
N VAL A 77 0.55 3.24 15.26
CA VAL A 77 -0.21 4.48 15.44
C VAL A 77 -1.05 4.43 16.72
N HIS A 78 -1.73 3.32 16.98
CA HIS A 78 -2.60 3.18 18.16
C HIS A 78 -1.81 3.21 19.48
N ALA A 79 -0.67 2.52 19.52
CA ALA A 79 0.20 2.45 20.69
C ALA A 79 1.15 3.65 20.82
N ALA A 80 1.15 4.59 19.86
CA ALA A 80 2.13 5.66 19.73
C ALA A 80 3.59 5.15 19.80
N ASP A 81 3.86 3.99 19.21
CA ASP A 81 5.18 3.36 19.21
C ASP A 81 6.08 4.04 18.17
N LEU A 82 6.83 5.04 18.63
CA LEU A 82 7.70 5.85 17.76
C LEU A 82 8.82 5.03 17.10
N THR A 83 9.33 4.00 17.76
CA THR A 83 10.38 3.14 17.20
C THR A 83 9.83 2.35 16.03
N LEU A 84 8.66 1.72 16.24
CA LEU A 84 8.00 0.97 15.20
C LEU A 84 7.52 1.86 14.05
N LEU A 85 7.03 3.07 14.33
CA LEU A 85 6.67 4.06 13.31
C LEU A 85 7.85 4.42 12.40
N LYS A 86 9.06 4.60 12.95
CA LYS A 86 10.28 4.87 12.17
C LYS A 86 10.71 3.70 11.29
N ILE A 87 10.58 2.47 11.80
CA ILE A 87 10.89 1.26 11.02
C ILE A 87 9.88 1.13 9.86
N LEU A 88 8.60 1.29 10.17
CA LEU A 88 7.53 1.16 9.20
C LEU A 88 7.51 2.32 8.19
N SER A 89 7.97 3.52 8.56
CA SER A 89 8.12 4.63 7.61
C SER A 89 9.19 4.34 6.57
N ALA A 90 10.36 3.85 6.99
CA ALA A 90 11.41 3.42 6.07
C ALA A 90 10.92 2.28 5.15
N GLN A 91 10.25 1.27 5.70
CA GLN A 91 9.66 0.18 4.93
C GLN A 91 8.64 0.69 3.89
N THR A 92 7.78 1.63 4.27
CA THR A 92 6.74 2.19 3.40
C THR A 92 7.36 2.99 2.25
N VAL A 93 8.39 3.81 2.53
CA VAL A 93 9.13 4.55 1.51
C VAL A 93 9.84 3.61 0.53
N LEU A 94 10.50 2.56 1.03
CA LEU A 94 11.14 1.55 0.18
C LEU A 94 10.12 0.83 -0.72
N CYS A 95 8.94 0.51 -0.17
CA CYS A 95 7.87 -0.10 -0.94
C CYS A 95 7.33 0.84 -2.03
N LEU A 96 7.12 2.12 -1.70
CA LEU A 96 6.72 3.14 -2.68
C LEU A 96 7.78 3.30 -3.78
N ALA A 97 9.06 3.36 -3.44
CA ALA A 97 10.14 3.41 -4.42
C ALA A 97 10.12 2.17 -5.33
N TYR A 98 9.90 0.98 -4.76
CA TYR A 98 9.77 -0.25 -5.53
C TYR A 98 8.54 -0.24 -6.48
N LEU A 99 7.40 0.30 -6.04
CA LEU A 99 6.21 0.50 -6.88
C LEU A 99 6.49 1.45 -8.05
N VAL A 100 7.18 2.57 -7.79
CA VAL A 100 7.52 3.56 -8.81
C VAL A 100 8.48 2.97 -9.86
N LEU A 101 9.53 2.27 -9.42
CA LEU A 101 10.52 1.66 -10.31
C LEU A 101 9.92 0.56 -11.20
N ASN A 102 8.97 -0.22 -10.69
CA ASN A 102 8.29 -1.25 -11.47
C ASN A 102 7.07 -0.74 -12.25
N GLY A 103 6.68 0.53 -12.05
CA GLY A 103 5.59 1.17 -12.79
C GLY A 103 5.78 1.14 -14.30
N LYS A 104 7.03 1.29 -14.78
CA LYS A 104 7.35 1.21 -16.23
C LYS A 104 7.02 -0.17 -16.81
N LYS A 105 7.42 -1.24 -16.14
CA LYS A 105 7.15 -2.63 -16.55
C LYS A 105 5.66 -2.96 -16.54
N CYS A 106 4.90 -2.34 -15.64
CA CYS A 106 3.46 -2.52 -15.56
C CYS A 106 2.73 -1.75 -16.68
N ALA A 107 3.22 -0.56 -17.03
CA ALA A 107 2.69 0.21 -18.16
C ALA A 107 2.87 -0.52 -19.51
N GLU A 108 4.00 -1.22 -19.71
CA GLU A 108 4.26 -2.04 -20.91
C GLU A 108 3.19 -3.12 -21.15
N VAL A 109 2.54 -3.60 -20.08
CA VAL A 109 1.51 -4.64 -20.13
C VAL A 109 0.11 -4.08 -19.87
N LYS A 110 -0.05 -2.75 -19.94
CA LYS A 110 -1.30 -2.02 -19.67
C LYS A 110 -1.87 -2.29 -18.27
N ALA A 111 -1.03 -2.66 -17.31
CA ALA A 111 -1.42 -2.79 -15.91
C ALA A 111 -1.34 -1.42 -15.22
N ASP A 112 -2.49 -0.87 -14.87
CA ASP A 112 -2.57 0.41 -14.16
C ASP A 112 -2.32 0.21 -12.65
N LEU A 113 -1.21 0.75 -12.16
CA LEU A 113 -0.81 0.75 -10.75
C LEU A 113 -1.12 2.08 -10.03
N SER A 114 -1.72 3.05 -10.71
CA SER A 114 -1.86 4.41 -10.20
C SER A 114 -2.67 4.47 -8.90
N GLY A 115 -3.77 3.71 -8.80
CA GLY A 115 -4.58 3.64 -7.59
C GLY A 115 -3.78 3.22 -6.36
N PHE A 116 -3.04 2.12 -6.46
CA PHE A 116 -2.19 1.64 -5.36
C PHE A 116 -1.03 2.57 -5.06
N ARG A 117 -0.35 3.08 -6.09
CA ARG A 117 0.73 4.05 -5.90
C ARG A 117 0.24 5.28 -5.12
N ASN A 118 -0.95 5.79 -5.43
CA ASN A 118 -1.51 6.97 -4.77
C ASN A 118 -1.82 6.68 -3.28
N VAL A 119 -2.35 5.50 -2.95
CA VAL A 119 -2.55 5.07 -1.55
C VAL A 119 -1.23 5.06 -0.79
N PHE A 120 -0.17 4.50 -1.37
CA PHE A 120 1.15 4.45 -0.73
C PHE A 120 1.84 5.81 -0.62
N ILE A 121 1.59 6.74 -1.55
CA ILE A 121 2.09 8.12 -1.42
C ILE A 121 1.48 8.78 -0.18
N LEU A 122 0.16 8.67 -0.01
CA LEU A 122 -0.53 9.23 1.15
C LEU A 122 -0.05 8.57 2.44
N GLU A 123 0.07 7.25 2.45
CA GLU A 123 0.56 6.51 3.61
C GLU A 123 2.00 6.89 3.97
N ALA A 124 2.89 6.99 2.98
CA ALA A 124 4.29 7.37 3.19
C ALA A 124 4.40 8.77 3.80
N LEU A 125 3.65 9.75 3.28
CA LEU A 125 3.64 11.11 3.82
C LEU A 125 3.13 11.12 5.28
N ALA A 126 2.03 10.42 5.55
CA ALA A 126 1.41 10.39 6.86
C ALA A 126 2.28 9.67 7.90
N ILE A 127 2.82 8.48 7.58
CA ILE A 127 3.64 7.72 8.52
C ILE A 127 5.00 8.37 8.76
N CYS A 128 5.60 9.01 7.75
CA CYS A 128 6.83 9.78 7.93
C CYS A 128 6.59 11.00 8.83
N TYR A 129 5.44 11.68 8.68
CA TYR A 129 5.07 12.75 9.60
C TYR A 129 4.97 12.22 11.04
N LEU A 130 4.18 11.16 11.28
CA LEU A 130 4.03 10.59 12.62
C LEU A 130 5.33 10.06 13.24
N ALA A 131 6.28 9.61 12.41
CA ALA A 131 7.56 9.07 12.88
C ALA A 131 8.60 10.14 13.25
N HIS A 132 8.44 11.38 12.75
CA HIS A 132 9.48 12.41 12.80
C HIS A 132 9.00 13.82 13.22
N ALA A 133 7.69 14.01 13.42
CA ALA A 133 7.10 15.26 13.92
C ALA A 133 7.30 15.45 15.43
#